data_AF-A0A4Q3EFU6-F1
#
_entry.id   AF-A0A4Q3EFU6-F1
#
_cell.length_a   1.000
_cell.length_b   1.000
_cell.length_c   1.000
_cell.angle_alpha   90.00
_cell.angle_beta   90.00
_cell.angle_gamma   90.00
#
_symmetry.space_group_name_H-M   'P 1'
#
loop_
_entity.id
_entity.type
_entity.pdbx_description
1 polymer ?
#
loop_
_entity_poly.entity_id
_entity_poly.type
_entity_poly.pdbx_seq_one_letter_code
_entity_poly.pdbx_strand_id
1 'polypeptide(L)'
;MDNLGGIGFLPTEYVDISNEFEIKKKMLSCHESQVLAMKELAFTDMIEMIEVQARFRGLGAGCRFAEGFTRLEAYQRGLTKRVLP
;
A
#
# COMPACT_ATOMS: atom_id res chain seq x y z
N MET A 1 -7.07 2.21 3.58
CA MET A 1 -5.81 1.93 2.87
C MET A 1 -6.15 1.74 1.41
N ASP A 2 -5.27 2.16 0.51
CA ASP A 2 -5.43 2.02 -0.93
C ASP A 2 -5.67 0.57 -1.37
N ASN A 3 -6.37 0.40 -2.50
CA ASN A 3 -6.54 -0.90 -3.14
C ASN A 3 -5.37 -1.18 -4.09
N LEU A 4 -5.10 -2.45 -4.38
CA LEU A 4 -3.92 -2.87 -5.15
C LEU A 4 -3.83 -2.19 -6.53
N GLY A 5 -4.97 -2.00 -7.20
CA GLY A 5 -5.04 -1.38 -8.52
C GLY A 5 -5.10 0.16 -8.49
N GLY A 6 -5.20 0.78 -7.32
CA GLY A 6 -5.42 2.23 -7.16
C GLY A 6 -6.72 2.76 -7.78
N ILE A 7 -7.63 1.90 -8.25
CA ILE A 7 -8.79 2.30 -9.05
C ILE A 7 -9.82 2.97 -8.15
N GLY A 8 -10.22 4.19 -8.52
CA GLY A 8 -11.20 4.97 -7.78
C GLY A 8 -10.74 5.40 -6.38
N PHE A 9 -9.46 5.23 -6.05
CA PHE A 9 -8.90 5.58 -4.75
C PHE A 9 -7.98 6.80 -4.88
N LEU A 10 -8.41 7.90 -4.26
CA LEU A 10 -7.63 9.11 -4.12
C LEU A 10 -7.15 9.23 -2.66
N PRO A 11 -5.86 8.93 -2.37
CA PRO A 11 -5.33 9.06 -1.02
C PRO A 11 -5.35 10.51 -0.57
N THR A 12 -5.75 10.75 0.67
CA THR A 12 -5.66 12.07 1.33
C THR A 12 -4.45 12.15 2.27
N GLU A 13 -3.82 11.02 2.56
CA GLU A 13 -2.63 10.92 3.41
C GLU A 13 -1.67 9.87 2.83
N TYR A 14 -0.37 10.16 2.92
CA TYR A 14 0.70 9.27 2.48
C TYR A 14 1.65 8.99 3.64
N VAL A 15 2.14 7.77 3.72
CA VAL A 15 3.22 7.37 4.64
C VAL A 15 4.41 6.93 3.80
N ASP A 16 5.56 7.56 4.02
CA ASP A 16 6.82 7.11 3.41
C ASP A 16 7.22 5.79 4.08
N ILE A 17 7.32 4.73 3.28
CA ILE A 17 7.70 3.39 3.73
C ILE A 17 9.03 2.94 3.11
N SER A 18 9.85 3.90 2.67
CA SER A 18 11.07 3.60 1.92
C SER A 18 12.08 2.74 2.70
N ASN A 19 12.13 2.89 4.02
CA ASN A 19 13.02 2.11 4.88
C ASN A 19 12.43 0.75 5.26
N GLU A 20 11.10 0.65 5.26
CA GLU A 20 10.33 -0.51 5.70
C GLU A 20 9.90 -1.43 4.54
N PHE A 21 10.06 -0.99 3.29
CA PHE A 21 9.54 -1.70 2.12
C PHE A 21 10.09 -3.14 2.00
N GLU A 22 11.35 -3.37 2.35
CA GLU A 22 11.93 -4.72 2.37
C GLU A 22 11.29 -5.62 3.43
N ILE A 23 10.91 -5.05 4.59
CA ILE A 23 10.20 -5.78 5.63
C ILE A 23 8.79 -6.11 5.15
N LYS A 24 8.11 -5.17 4.48
CA LYS A 24 6.80 -5.41 3.86
C LYS A 24 6.84 -6.57 2.85
N LYS A 25 7.85 -6.63 1.98
CA LYS A 25 8.03 -7.74 1.03
C LYS A 25 8.22 -9.08 1.76
N LYS A 26 9.07 -9.12 2.79
CA LYS A 26 9.27 -10.33 3.60
C LYS A 26 7.98 -10.77 4.28
N MET A 27 7.24 -9.85 4.88
CA MET A 27 5.95 -10.13 5.49
C MET A 27 4.96 -10.73 4.48
N LEU A 28 4.90 -10.18 3.27
CA LEU A 28 4.02 -10.72 2.23
C LEU A 28 4.45 -12.13 1.77
N SER A 29 5.76 -12.38 1.70
CA SER A 29 6.29 -13.70 1.32
C SER A 29 5.94 -14.82 2.32
N CYS A 30 5.61 -14.49 3.56
CA CYS A 30 5.14 -15.47 4.55
C CYS A 30 3.74 -16.04 4.23
N HIS A 31 2.99 -15.44 3.29
CA HIS A 31 1.68 -15.91 2.85
C HIS A 31 1.82 -16.88 1.66
N GLU A 32 2.58 -17.95 1.89
CA GLU A 32 3.02 -18.87 0.83
C GLU A 32 1.88 -19.44 -0.01
N SER A 33 0.76 -19.83 0.63
CA SER A 33 -0.38 -20.41 -0.09
C SER A 33 -1.07 -19.40 -1.02
N GLN A 34 -1.10 -18.12 -0.64
CA GLN A 34 -1.67 -17.04 -1.44
C GLN A 34 -0.72 -16.61 -2.55
N VAL A 35 0.59 -16.50 -2.25
CA VAL A 35 1.62 -16.15 -3.24
C VAL A 35 1.71 -17.22 -4.33
N LEU A 36 1.72 -18.51 -3.93
CA LEU A 36 1.72 -19.63 -4.88
C LEU A 36 0.45 -19.63 -5.73
N ALA A 37 -0.72 -19.50 -5.11
CA ALA A 37 -1.99 -19.47 -5.83
C ALA A 37 -2.07 -18.31 -6.84
N MET A 38 -1.59 -17.11 -6.48
CA MET A 38 -1.58 -15.97 -7.41
C MET A 38 -0.62 -16.19 -8.59
N LYS A 39 0.53 -16.81 -8.35
CA LYS A 39 1.49 -17.12 -9.40
C LYS A 39 1.00 -18.21 -10.34
N GLU A 40 0.45 -19.29 -9.80
CA GLU A 40 0.07 -20.48 -10.59
C GLU A 40 -1.30 -20.36 -11.25
N LEU A 41 -2.28 -19.75 -10.56
CA LEU A 41 -3.67 -19.70 -11.03
C LEU A 41 -4.00 -18.37 -11.72
N ALA A 42 -3.38 -17.28 -11.27
CA ALA A 42 -3.66 -15.94 -11.79
C ALA A 42 -2.50 -15.37 -12.63
N PHE A 43 -1.41 -16.12 -12.82
CA PHE A 43 -0.22 -15.68 -13.58
C PHE A 43 0.31 -14.29 -13.16
N THR A 44 0.16 -13.96 -11.87
CA THR A 44 0.47 -12.62 -11.36
C THR A 44 1.44 -12.70 -10.19
N ASP A 45 2.51 -11.91 -10.25
CA ASP A 45 3.46 -11.79 -9.14
C ASP A 45 2.97 -10.75 -8.12
N MET A 46 2.54 -11.24 -6.96
CA MET A 46 2.02 -10.40 -5.89
C MET A 46 3.07 -9.45 -5.31
N ILE A 47 4.33 -9.86 -5.27
CA ILE A 47 5.44 -9.04 -4.77
C ILE A 47 5.70 -7.89 -5.74
N GLU A 48 5.70 -8.17 -7.04
CA GLU A 48 5.84 -7.15 -8.07
C GLU A 48 4.68 -6.14 -8.02
N MET A 49 3.45 -6.62 -7.86
CA MET A 49 2.27 -5.73 -7.79
C MET A 49 2.34 -4.75 -6.61
N ILE A 50 2.72 -5.21 -5.41
CA ILE A 50 2.84 -4.30 -4.27
C ILE A 50 4.00 -3.30 -4.44
N GLU A 51 5.04 -3.67 -5.18
CA GLU A 51 6.15 -2.79 -5.50
C GLU A 51 5.72 -1.69 -6.46
N VAL A 52 5.04 -2.05 -7.55
CA VAL A 52 4.50 -1.09 -8.52
C VAL A 52 3.56 -0.10 -7.82
N GLN A 53 2.64 -0.59 -6.99
CA GLN A 53 1.71 0.27 -6.25
C GLN A 53 2.46 1.22 -5.30
N ALA A 54 3.41 0.71 -4.51
CA ALA A 54 4.16 1.52 -3.56
C ALA A 54 5.04 2.56 -4.25
N ARG A 55 5.64 2.23 -5.41
CA ARG A 55 6.38 3.17 -6.25
C ARG A 55 5.48 4.25 -6.83
N PHE A 56 4.31 3.87 -7.33
CA PHE A 56 3.35 4.80 -7.91
C PHE A 56 2.88 5.83 -6.88
N ARG A 57 2.55 5.39 -5.65
CA ARG A 57 2.21 6.32 -4.56
C ARG A 57 3.42 7.10 -4.06
N GLY A 58 4.60 6.49 -4.03
CA GLY A 58 5.86 7.16 -3.71
C GLY A 58 6.14 8.35 -4.64
N LEU A 59 5.89 8.18 -5.95
CA LEU A 59 5.99 9.26 -6.94
C LEU A 59 5.06 10.43 -6.59
N GLY A 60 3.81 10.14 -6.21
CA GLY A 60 2.86 11.17 -5.78
C GLY A 60 3.23 11.86 -4.46
N ALA A 61 3.94 11.16 -3.58
CA ALA A 61 4.35 11.65 -2.26
C ALA A 61 5.76 12.27 -2.23
N GLY A 62 6.53 12.17 -3.32
CA GLY A 62 7.91 12.66 -3.40
C GLY A 62 8.96 11.79 -2.67
N CYS A 63 8.67 10.50 -2.45
CA CYS A 63 9.58 9.54 -1.83
C CYS A 63 9.75 8.26 -2.68
N ARG A 64 10.60 7.32 -2.24
CA ARG A 64 10.87 6.11 -3.03
C ARG A 64 9.68 5.16 -3.02
N PHE A 65 9.09 4.91 -1.85
CA PHE A 65 7.92 4.06 -1.70
C PHE A 65 6.95 4.70 -0.71
N ALA A 66 5.66 4.74 -1.04
CA ALA A 66 4.65 5.22 -0.12
C ALA A 66 3.42 4.30 -0.10
N GLU A 67 2.69 4.37 1.01
CA GLU A 67 1.33 3.83 1.10
C GLU A 67 0.33 4.96 1.19
N GLY A 68 -0.76 4.82 0.44
CA GLY A 68 -1.87 5.76 0.42
C GLY A 68 -2.98 5.38 1.39
N PHE A 69 -3.48 6.35 2.13
CA PHE A 69 -4.60 6.22 3.05
C PHE A 69 -5.63 7.31 2.82
N THR A 70 -6.88 7.00 3.15
CA THR A 70 -7.99 7.94 3.16
C THR A 70 -8.69 7.78 4.50
N ARG A 71 -8.91 8.91 5.18
CA ARG A 71 -9.65 8.92 6.43
C ARG A 71 -11.14 8.71 6.13
N LEU A 72 -11.82 7.97 7.00
CA LEU A 72 -13.27 7.94 6.99
C LEU A 72 -13.82 9.27 7.51
N GLU A 73 -14.32 10.10 6.59
CA GLU A 73 -15.02 11.34 6.90
C GLU A 73 -16.44 11.04 7.36
N ALA A 74 -16.69 11.15 8.67
CA ALA A 74 -18.01 10.95 9.26
C ALA A 74 -18.20 11.84 10.50
N TYR A 75 -19.46 12.04 10.91
CA TYR A 75 -19.81 12.80 12.11
C TYR A 75 -19.06 12.26 13.34
N GLN A 76 -18.49 13.18 14.15
CA GLN A 76 -17.67 12.88 15.33
C GLN A 76 -16.38 12.07 15.09
N ARG A 77 -15.89 11.98 13.85
CA ARG A 77 -14.59 11.36 13.52
C ARG A 77 -13.50 12.34 13.08
N GLY A 78 -13.74 13.64 13.24
CA GLY A 78 -12.74 14.68 12.98
C GLY A 78 -11.54 14.56 13.92
N LEU A 79 -10.36 14.96 13.44
CA LEU A 79 -9.11 14.92 14.19
C LEU A 79 -8.43 16.29 14.14
N THR A 80 -7.79 16.68 15.25
CA THR A 80 -6.97 17.91 15.33
C THR A 80 -5.47 17.63 15.14
N LYS A 81 -5.12 16.38 14.82
CA LYS A 81 -3.74 15.91 14.67
C LYS A 81 -3.64 14.79 13.65
N ARG A 82 -2.42 14.55 13.17
CA ARG A 82 -2.04 13.38 12.37
C ARG A 82 -2.08 12.11 13.23
N VAL A 83 -2.49 10.99 12.64
CA VAL A 83 -2.56 9.67 13.31
C VAL A 83 -1.63 8.64 12.72
N LEU A 84 -1.24 8.82 11.45
CA LEU A 84 -0.23 8.00 10.82
C LEU A 84 1.16 8.62 11.04
N PRO A 85 2.21 7.78 11.11
CA PRO A 85 3.59 8.24 11.28
C PRO A 85 4.05 9.15 10.13
#